data_AF-A0A2V7RVN4-F1
#
_entry.id   AF-A0A2V7RVN4-F1
#
_cell.length_a   1.000
_cell.length_b   1.000
_cell.length_c   1.000
_cell.angle_alpha   90.00
_cell.angle_beta   90.00
_cell.angle_gamma   90.00
#
_symmetry.space_group_name_H-M   'P 1'
#
loop_
_entity.id
_entity.type
_entity.pdbx_description
1 polymer ?
#
loop_
_entity_poly.entity_id
_entity_poly.type
_entity_poly.pdbx_seq_one_letter_code
_entity_poly.pdbx_strand_id
1 'polypeptide(L)'
;MHSLRRLIPIASLLAACGGGGKGQVPQPSEANTPPSSAAVTTQAKSVASGKGPCPATGLWTECAVFDRLDRAGLAPRRDSAADPIHEAPLGPSGTRLLLGGAQLDVFIYADVPTRERDEARLDHGKFIEASAEPTLRGEATLIRNANLLAILRSRNDHQRERVSDALTAGPPQASTGTTLPASHTRK
;
A
#
# COMPACT_ATOMS: atom_id res chain seq x y z
N MET A 1 -28.51 29.73 31.59
CA MET A 1 -29.71 29.78 30.74
C MET A 1 -29.73 28.54 29.87
N HIS A 2 -30.87 27.84 29.88
CA HIS A 2 -31.23 26.56 29.26
C HIS A 2 -30.68 26.38 27.83
N SER A 3 -29.93 25.31 27.55
CA SER A 3 -30.40 24.01 27.05
C SER A 3 -30.93 24.05 25.61
N LEU A 4 -30.36 23.26 24.70
CA LEU A 4 -31.13 22.32 23.89
C LEU A 4 -30.22 21.32 23.14
N ARG A 5 -30.20 20.09 23.66
CA ARG A 5 -29.87 18.86 22.93
C ARG A 5 -30.85 18.69 21.77
N ARG A 6 -30.37 18.36 20.56
CA ARG A 6 -31.18 17.71 19.53
C ARG A 6 -30.51 16.42 19.07
N LEU A 7 -31.13 15.32 19.48
CA LEU A 7 -30.96 13.97 18.94
C LEU A 7 -31.85 13.85 17.69
N ILE A 8 -31.33 13.31 16.60
CA ILE A 8 -32.12 12.89 15.42
C ILE A 8 -31.67 11.47 15.01
N PRO A 9 -32.61 10.54 14.75
CA PRO A 9 -32.40 9.10 14.83
C PRO A 9 -31.86 8.44 13.56
N ILE A 10 -31.31 7.25 13.80
CA ILE A 10 -30.85 6.21 12.87
C ILE A 10 -32.06 5.58 12.17
N ALA A 11 -32.06 5.51 10.84
CA ALA A 11 -32.97 4.68 10.06
C ALA A 11 -32.16 3.64 9.27
N SER A 12 -32.25 2.39 9.71
CA SER A 12 -31.73 1.21 9.03
C SER A 12 -32.77 0.69 8.03
N LEU A 13 -32.38 0.47 6.78
CA LEU A 13 -33.18 -0.27 5.79
C LEU A 13 -32.34 -1.44 5.26
N LEU A 14 -32.69 -2.63 5.73
CA LEU A 14 -32.33 -3.91 5.14
C LEU A 14 -33.07 -4.07 3.81
N ALA A 15 -32.34 -4.35 2.73
CA ALA A 15 -32.90 -4.89 1.50
C ALA A 15 -32.19 -6.20 1.19
N ALA A 16 -32.92 -7.29 1.45
CA ALA A 16 -32.63 -8.64 1.04
C ALA A 16 -33.12 -8.89 -0.39
N CYS A 17 -32.40 -9.75 -1.12
CA CYS A 17 -32.81 -10.65 -2.23
C CYS A 17 -31.50 -10.98 -3.00
N GLY A 18 -31.06 -12.23 -3.16
CA GLY A 18 -31.83 -13.45 -3.41
C GLY A 18 -31.85 -13.69 -4.91
N GLY A 19 -30.91 -14.50 -5.43
CA GLY A 19 -30.85 -14.82 -6.86
C GLY A 19 -29.80 -15.89 -7.14
N GLY A 20 -30.22 -17.15 -7.09
CA GLY A 20 -29.36 -18.31 -7.37
C GLY A 20 -29.06 -18.46 -8.86
N GLY A 21 -27.77 -18.71 -9.17
CA GLY A 21 -27.32 -19.18 -10.47
C GLY A 21 -26.67 -20.55 -10.31
N LYS A 22 -27.37 -21.60 -10.76
CA LYS A 22 -26.80 -22.95 -10.89
C LYS A 22 -26.02 -23.05 -12.20
N GLY A 23 -24.83 -23.65 -12.09
CA GLY A 23 -24.34 -24.64 -13.05
C GLY A 23 -23.77 -24.15 -14.37
N GLN A 24 -22.44 -24.12 -14.46
CA GLN A 24 -21.75 -24.58 -15.68
C GLN A 24 -20.35 -25.08 -15.31
N VAL A 25 -20.17 -26.41 -15.32
CA VAL A 25 -18.87 -27.08 -15.44
C VAL A 25 -18.72 -27.46 -16.92
N PRO A 26 -17.64 -27.04 -17.58
CA PRO A 26 -16.82 -27.97 -18.36
C PRO A 26 -15.32 -27.71 -18.11
N GLN A 27 -14.62 -28.69 -17.54
CA GLN A 27 -13.76 -29.67 -18.22
C GLN A 27 -12.33 -29.14 -18.50
N PRO A 28 -11.28 -29.84 -18.02
CA PRO A 28 -9.89 -29.42 -18.17
C PRO A 28 -9.36 -29.74 -19.57
N SER A 29 -8.75 -28.74 -20.22
CA SER A 29 -7.85 -28.96 -21.36
C SER A 29 -6.42 -28.81 -20.90
N GLU A 30 -5.75 -29.96 -20.79
CA GLU A 30 -4.30 -30.06 -20.74
C GLU A 30 -3.71 -29.61 -22.07
N ALA A 31 -2.77 -28.67 -22.00
CA ALA A 31 -1.80 -28.45 -23.06
C ALA A 31 -0.44 -28.18 -22.40
N ASN A 32 0.36 -29.24 -22.31
CA ASN A 32 1.78 -29.19 -21.96
C ASN A 32 2.55 -28.52 -23.11
N THR A 33 3.20 -27.39 -22.82
CA THR A 33 4.26 -26.84 -23.67
C THR A 33 5.42 -26.40 -22.76
N PRO A 34 6.67 -26.81 -23.01
CA PRO A 34 7.80 -26.57 -22.12
C PRO A 34 8.20 -25.08 -22.05
N PRO A 35 8.75 -24.60 -20.91
CA PRO A 35 9.19 -23.22 -20.78
C PRO A 35 10.51 -22.99 -21.51
N SER A 36 10.48 -22.10 -22.50
CA SER A 36 11.68 -21.48 -23.07
C SER A 36 12.10 -20.31 -22.17
N SER A 37 13.31 -20.41 -21.61
CA SER A 37 13.96 -19.37 -20.83
C SER A 37 14.27 -18.16 -21.70
N ALA A 38 13.63 -17.02 -21.44
CA ALA A 38 14.08 -15.72 -21.93
C ALA A 38 13.67 -14.57 -20.99
N ALA A 39 14.71 -13.95 -20.42
CA ALA A 39 14.80 -12.57 -19.92
C ALA A 39 13.70 -12.02 -19.01
N VAL A 40 14.03 -11.93 -17.72
CA VAL A 40 13.34 -11.09 -16.73
C VAL A 40 13.64 -9.62 -17.05
N THR A 41 12.79 -9.00 -17.87
CA THR A 41 12.65 -7.54 -17.92
C THR A 41 11.50 -7.18 -16.99
N THR A 42 11.83 -6.79 -15.75
CA THR A 42 10.84 -6.32 -14.77
C THR A 42 10.38 -4.91 -15.15
N GLN A 43 9.59 -4.79 -16.22
CA GLN A 43 8.73 -3.62 -16.39
C GLN A 43 7.61 -3.73 -15.36
N ALA A 44 7.68 -2.89 -14.32
CA ALA A 44 6.59 -2.65 -13.40
C ALA A 44 5.40 -2.09 -14.20
N LYS A 45 4.52 -2.98 -14.66
CA LYS A 45 3.22 -2.59 -15.22
C LYS A 45 2.44 -1.95 -14.09
N SER A 46 2.11 -0.67 -14.26
CA SER A 46 1.13 0.07 -13.46
C SER A 46 -0.18 -0.70 -13.44
N VAL A 47 -0.51 -1.32 -12.31
CA VAL A 47 -1.81 -1.97 -12.13
C VAL A 47 -2.81 -0.88 -11.73
N ALA A 48 -3.56 -0.41 -12.74
CA ALA A 48 -4.86 0.21 -12.52
C ALA A 48 -5.74 -0.76 -11.73
N SER A 49 -6.60 -0.22 -10.84
CA SER A 49 -7.54 -0.95 -9.97
C SER A 49 -8.29 -2.08 -10.66
N GLY A 50 -7.66 -3.25 -10.76
CA GLY A 50 -8.29 -4.53 -11.01
C GLY A 50 -8.67 -5.10 -9.66
N LYS A 51 -9.90 -5.64 -9.56
CA LYS A 51 -10.49 -6.27 -8.36
C LYS A 51 -9.78 -7.57 -7.92
N GLY A 52 -8.47 -7.65 -8.09
CA GLY A 52 -7.62 -8.72 -7.56
C GLY A 52 -6.83 -8.21 -6.35
N PRO A 53 -6.50 -9.09 -5.39
CA PRO A 53 -5.63 -8.73 -4.28
C PRO A 53 -4.24 -8.34 -4.78
N CYS A 54 -3.59 -7.39 -4.12
CA CYS A 54 -2.21 -7.02 -4.44
C CYS A 54 -1.26 -8.22 -4.22
N PRO A 55 -0.23 -8.40 -5.08
CA PRO A 55 0.70 -9.50 -4.95
C PRO A 55 1.37 -9.53 -3.56
N ALA A 56 1.34 -10.71 -2.93
CA ALA A 56 1.95 -10.94 -1.64
C ALA A 56 3.40 -11.45 -1.82
N THR A 57 4.32 -10.52 -2.07
CA THR A 57 5.73 -10.86 -2.39
C THR A 57 6.67 -10.69 -1.20
N GLY A 58 6.20 -10.19 -0.05
CA GLY A 58 7.05 -9.76 1.05
C GLY A 58 7.75 -8.42 0.81
N LEU A 59 7.47 -7.74 -0.31
CA LEU A 59 7.96 -6.41 -0.64
C LEU A 59 6.79 -5.47 -0.92
N TRP A 60 7.02 -4.16 -0.71
CA TRP A 60 6.07 -3.14 -1.09
C TRP A 60 5.96 -3.07 -2.60
N THR A 61 4.71 -3.01 -3.04
CA THR A 61 4.32 -2.61 -4.39
C THR A 61 3.40 -1.42 -4.28
N GLU A 62 3.25 -0.67 -5.37
CA GLU A 62 2.37 0.50 -5.35
C GLU A 62 0.92 0.11 -5.05
N CYS A 63 0.44 -1.00 -5.63
CA CYS A 63 -0.86 -1.59 -5.29
C CYS A 63 -0.99 -1.78 -3.77
N ALA A 64 0.00 -2.41 -3.14
CA ALA A 64 -0.03 -2.70 -1.70
C ALA A 64 -0.03 -1.43 -0.85
N VAL A 65 0.70 -0.38 -1.26
CA VAL A 65 0.66 0.92 -0.58
C VAL A 65 -0.76 1.51 -0.65
N PHE A 66 -1.38 1.49 -1.83
CA PHE A 66 -2.77 1.94 -2.00
C PHE A 66 -3.76 1.16 -1.12
N ASP A 67 -3.77 -0.16 -1.23
CA ASP A 67 -4.68 -1.03 -0.47
C ASP A 67 -4.47 -0.85 1.05
N ARG A 68 -3.23 -0.72 1.51
CA ARG A 68 -2.92 -0.53 2.94
C ARG A 68 -3.45 0.81 3.46
N LEU A 69 -3.19 1.90 2.75
CA LEU A 69 -3.65 3.24 3.12
C LEU A 69 -5.18 3.31 3.05
N ASP A 70 -5.81 2.67 2.07
CA ASP A 70 -7.27 2.59 1.97
C ASP A 70 -7.90 1.81 3.13
N ARG A 71 -7.37 0.63 3.46
CA ARG A 71 -7.80 -0.16 4.64
C ARG A 71 -7.59 0.58 5.96
N ALA A 72 -6.56 1.43 6.03
CA ALA A 72 -6.34 2.30 7.17
C ALA A 72 -7.35 3.47 7.24
N GLY A 73 -8.23 3.64 6.24
CA GLY A 73 -9.23 4.70 6.16
C GLY A 73 -8.65 6.06 5.76
N LEU A 74 -7.55 6.08 5.00
CA LEU A 74 -6.87 7.30 4.53
C LEU A 74 -7.31 7.73 3.12
N ALA A 75 -8.07 6.86 2.41
CA ALA A 75 -8.64 7.10 1.08
C ALA A 75 -7.64 7.70 0.07
N PRO A 76 -6.54 6.99 -0.24
CA PRO A 76 -5.48 7.52 -1.09
C PRO A 76 -5.94 7.76 -2.52
N ARG A 77 -5.53 8.88 -3.11
CA ARG A 77 -5.73 9.18 -4.54
C ARG A 77 -4.39 9.47 -5.20
N ARG A 78 -4.18 9.00 -6.43
CA ARG A 78 -3.06 9.47 -7.24
C ARG A 78 -3.26 10.95 -7.56
N ASP A 79 -2.19 11.71 -7.50
CA ASP A 79 -2.15 13.02 -8.11
C ASP A 79 -1.85 12.88 -9.60
N SER A 80 -2.87 12.63 -10.41
CA SER A 80 -2.71 12.40 -11.86
C SER A 80 -2.23 13.63 -12.64
N ALA A 81 -2.24 14.80 -12.01
CA ALA A 81 -1.73 16.04 -12.61
C ALA A 81 -0.24 16.28 -12.27
N ALA A 82 0.32 15.51 -11.33
CA ALA A 82 1.73 15.62 -10.98
C ALA A 82 2.60 14.82 -11.95
N ASP A 83 3.70 15.45 -12.39
CA ASP A 83 4.82 14.71 -12.98
C ASP A 83 5.39 13.69 -11.99
N PRO A 84 6.10 12.66 -12.45
CA PRO A 84 6.86 11.78 -11.57
C PRO A 84 7.76 12.58 -10.63
N ILE A 85 7.74 12.24 -9.34
CA ILE A 85 8.49 12.99 -8.34
C ILE A 85 9.95 12.55 -8.35
N HIS A 86 10.87 13.51 -8.38
CA HIS A 86 12.29 13.25 -8.24
C HIS A 86 12.80 13.96 -6.98
N GLU A 87 13.33 13.21 -6.04
CA GLU A 87 13.96 13.74 -4.83
C GLU A 87 15.41 13.27 -4.81
N ALA A 88 16.37 14.18 -4.98
CA ALA A 88 17.77 13.79 -4.91
C ALA A 88 18.14 13.43 -3.46
N PRO A 89 18.87 12.32 -3.21
CA PRO A 89 19.62 11.50 -4.17
C PRO A 89 18.92 10.17 -4.51
N LEU A 90 17.60 10.07 -4.33
CA LEU A 90 16.84 8.84 -4.54
C LEU A 90 16.86 8.46 -6.03
N GLY A 91 17.21 7.20 -6.31
CA GLY A 91 17.25 6.68 -7.67
C GLY A 91 15.86 6.54 -8.33
N PRO A 92 14.86 5.95 -7.66
CA PRO A 92 13.53 5.78 -8.25
C PRO A 92 12.79 7.11 -8.43
N SER A 93 12.01 7.22 -9.51
CA SER A 93 10.92 8.20 -9.56
C SER A 93 9.83 7.82 -8.56
N GLY A 94 9.31 8.80 -7.84
CA GLY A 94 8.23 8.64 -6.88
C GLY A 94 6.85 8.89 -7.47
N THR A 95 5.85 8.27 -6.86
CA THR A 95 4.42 8.58 -7.10
C THR A 95 3.91 9.50 -6.01
N ARG A 96 3.23 10.59 -6.38
CA ARG A 96 2.51 11.44 -5.42
C ARG A 96 1.09 10.93 -5.16
N LEU A 97 0.78 10.75 -3.88
CA LEU A 97 -0.53 10.43 -3.37
C LEU A 97 -1.11 11.62 -2.58
N LEU A 98 -2.41 11.85 -2.75
CA LEU A 98 -3.20 12.81 -1.99
C LEU A 98 -4.01 12.06 -0.93
N LEU A 99 -3.84 12.46 0.32
CA LEU A 99 -4.52 11.90 1.49
C LEU A 99 -5.35 13.02 2.15
N GLY A 100 -6.43 13.44 1.50
CA GLY A 100 -7.17 14.64 1.91
C GLY A 100 -6.29 15.89 1.83
N GLY A 101 -5.95 16.48 2.97
CA GLY A 101 -5.10 17.67 3.07
C GLY A 101 -3.58 17.42 3.09
N ALA A 102 -3.14 16.16 3.00
CA ALA A 102 -1.73 15.80 2.99
C ALA A 102 -1.26 15.26 1.64
N GLN A 103 0.04 15.37 1.41
CA GLN A 103 0.73 14.79 0.26
C GLN A 103 1.71 13.72 0.75
N LEU A 104 1.75 12.60 0.05
CA LEU A 104 2.66 11.49 0.32
C LEU A 104 3.39 11.14 -0.98
N ASP A 105 4.70 11.39 -1.01
CA ASP A 105 5.55 10.93 -2.12
C ASP A 105 6.09 9.55 -1.80
N VAL A 106 5.84 8.58 -2.68
CA VAL A 106 6.14 7.15 -2.47
C VAL A 106 7.23 6.73 -3.43
N PHE A 107 8.35 6.24 -2.89
CA PHE A 107 9.48 5.71 -3.65
C PHE A 107 9.65 4.22 -3.34
N ILE A 108 9.47 3.38 -4.36
CA ILE A 108 9.57 1.92 -4.23
C ILE A 108 10.85 1.45 -4.91
N TYR A 109 11.72 0.83 -4.12
CA TYR A 109 12.97 0.26 -4.59
C TYR A 109 12.78 -1.19 -5.01
N ALA A 110 13.69 -1.69 -5.86
CA ALA A 110 13.75 -3.10 -6.21
C ALA A 110 14.10 -3.98 -4.99
N ASP A 111 14.92 -3.45 -4.08
CA ASP A 111 15.41 -4.15 -2.89
C ASP A 111 15.72 -3.18 -1.74
N VAL A 112 15.94 -3.76 -0.55
CA VAL A 112 16.25 -3.02 0.69
C VAL A 112 17.66 -2.38 0.67
N PRO A 113 18.73 -3.07 0.25
CA PRO A 113 20.08 -2.48 0.27
C PRO A 113 20.23 -1.24 -0.60
N THR A 114 19.54 -1.17 -1.74
CA THR A 114 19.57 0.01 -2.61
C THR A 114 18.87 1.19 -1.95
N ARG A 115 17.70 0.95 -1.32
CA ARG A 115 16.99 1.96 -0.52
C ARG A 115 17.88 2.53 0.59
N GLU A 116 18.55 1.65 1.35
CA GLU A 116 19.43 2.05 2.45
C GLU A 116 20.59 2.92 2.00
N ARG A 117 21.22 2.57 0.87
CA ARG A 117 22.31 3.35 0.29
C ARG A 117 21.86 4.75 -0.14
N ASP A 118 20.67 4.87 -0.69
CA ASP A 118 20.12 6.15 -1.13
C ASP A 118 19.65 6.99 0.07
N GLU A 119 18.99 6.38 1.05
CA GLU A 119 18.58 7.03 2.29
C GLU A 119 19.78 7.60 3.06
N ALA A 120 20.89 6.85 3.15
CA ALA A 120 22.10 7.29 3.85
C ALA A 120 22.69 8.58 3.26
N ARG A 121 22.34 8.94 2.03
CA ARG A 121 22.79 10.15 1.34
C ARG A 121 21.78 11.30 1.40
N LEU A 122 20.58 11.08 1.94
CA LEU A 122 19.59 12.14 2.13
C LEU A 122 20.11 13.21 3.10
N ASP A 123 19.69 14.45 2.88
CA ASP A 123 19.83 15.50 3.87
C ASP A 123 18.75 15.33 4.95
N HIS A 124 19.09 14.61 6.01
CA HIS A 124 18.19 14.31 7.13
C HIS A 124 17.73 15.56 7.89
N GLY A 125 18.40 16.71 7.75
CA GLY A 125 17.96 17.96 8.36
C GLY A 125 16.65 18.53 7.80
N LYS A 126 16.20 18.02 6.64
CA LYS A 126 14.93 18.40 6.01
C LYS A 126 13.73 17.59 6.48
N PHE A 127 13.98 16.51 7.23
CA PHE A 127 12.97 15.54 7.58
C PHE A 127 12.90 15.33 9.08
N ILE A 128 11.73 14.90 9.53
CA ILE A 128 11.53 14.36 10.86
C ILE A 128 11.19 12.88 10.76
N GLU A 129 11.55 12.14 11.81
CA GLU A 129 11.17 10.74 11.94
C GLU A 129 9.66 10.61 12.16
N ALA A 130 9.09 9.46 11.79
CA ALA A 130 7.67 9.15 11.97
C ALA A 130 7.17 9.34 13.42
N SER A 131 8.01 9.02 14.40
CA SER A 131 7.70 9.14 15.84
C SER A 131 8.01 10.52 16.43
N ALA A 132 8.59 11.44 15.66
CA ALA A 132 8.93 12.77 16.15
C ALA A 132 7.69 13.69 16.19
N GLU A 133 7.64 14.56 17.20
CA GLU A 133 6.67 15.66 17.24
C GLU A 133 7.00 16.66 16.11
N PRO A 134 6.01 17.05 15.30
CA PRO A 134 6.25 18.03 14.24
C PRO A 134 6.32 19.42 14.86
N THR A 135 7.17 20.28 14.27
CA THR A 135 7.23 21.67 14.70
C THR A 135 6.30 22.52 13.86
N LEU A 136 6.15 23.80 14.23
CA LEU A 136 5.40 24.78 13.44
C LEU A 136 6.00 25.03 12.04
N ARG A 137 7.20 24.53 11.75
CA ARG A 137 7.85 24.66 10.44
C ARG A 137 7.22 23.76 9.38
N GLY A 138 6.43 22.75 9.77
CA GLY A 138 5.76 21.85 8.83
C GLY A 138 6.75 20.95 8.10
N GLU A 139 7.72 20.39 8.83
CA GLU A 139 8.71 19.47 8.30
C GLU A 139 8.06 18.26 7.64
N ALA A 140 8.71 17.77 6.58
CA ALA A 140 8.30 16.52 5.97
C ALA A 140 8.69 15.35 6.88
N THR A 141 7.81 14.37 7.02
CA THR A 141 8.09 13.14 7.76
C THR A 141 8.64 12.09 6.83
N LEU A 142 9.83 11.57 7.13
CA LEU A 142 10.43 10.44 6.42
C LEU A 142 9.92 9.13 7.03
N ILE A 143 9.36 8.26 6.20
CA ILE A 143 8.83 6.95 6.59
C ILE A 143 9.55 5.88 5.79
N ARG A 144 10.05 4.84 6.46
CA ARG A 144 10.80 3.75 5.83
C ARG A 144 10.29 2.39 6.30
N ASN A 145 10.18 1.45 5.36
CA ASN A 145 9.85 0.06 5.67
C ASN A 145 10.23 -0.86 4.50
N ALA A 146 11.04 -1.89 4.73
CA ALA A 146 11.52 -2.80 3.68
C ALA A 146 12.10 -2.04 2.47
N ASN A 147 11.53 -2.20 1.27
CA ASN A 147 11.95 -1.52 0.04
C ASN A 147 11.21 -0.19 -0.23
N LEU A 148 10.40 0.29 0.73
CA LEU A 148 9.66 1.54 0.64
C LEU A 148 10.39 2.67 1.38
N LEU A 149 10.44 3.83 0.74
CA LEU A 149 10.71 5.12 1.37
C LEU A 149 9.57 6.08 0.99
N ALA A 150 9.01 6.77 1.95
CA ALA A 150 7.94 7.73 1.72
C ALA A 150 8.20 9.06 2.43
N ILE A 151 7.82 10.16 1.78
CA ILE A 151 7.95 11.52 2.29
C ILE A 151 6.55 12.08 2.46
N LEU A 152 6.12 12.22 3.72
CA LEU A 152 4.81 12.74 4.07
C LEU A 152 4.90 14.23 4.40
N ARG A 153 4.08 15.04 3.75
CA ARG A 153 3.86 16.45 4.09
C ARG A 153 2.45 16.60 4.66
N SER A 154 2.36 16.72 5.99
CA SER A 154 1.11 16.95 6.72
C SER A 154 1.36 17.80 7.95
N ARG A 155 0.38 18.67 8.27
CA ARG A 155 0.34 19.45 9.52
C ARG A 155 -0.61 18.86 10.56
N ASN A 156 -1.12 17.65 10.31
CA ASN A 156 -2.08 16.98 11.18
C ASN A 156 -1.41 15.76 11.81
N ASP A 157 -1.15 15.82 13.10
CA ASP A 157 -0.39 14.81 13.84
C ASP A 157 -1.06 13.45 13.80
N HIS A 158 -2.37 13.41 14.00
CA HIS A 158 -3.15 12.18 13.92
C HIS A 158 -3.11 11.56 12.50
N GLN A 159 -3.09 12.40 11.46
CA GLN A 159 -2.89 11.89 10.10
C GLN A 159 -1.46 11.36 9.89
N ARG A 160 -0.44 12.04 10.42
CA ARG A 160 0.96 11.59 10.38
C ARG A 160 1.14 10.24 11.04
N GLU A 161 0.57 10.07 12.24
CA GLU A 161 0.55 8.82 12.99
C GLU A 161 -0.10 7.71 12.18
N ARG A 162 -1.33 7.91 11.70
CA ARG A 162 -2.06 6.89 10.92
C ARG A 162 -1.35 6.47 9.63
N VAL A 163 -0.74 7.42 8.91
CA VAL A 163 0.04 7.10 7.71
C VAL A 163 1.28 6.30 8.09
N SER A 164 1.99 6.72 9.14
CA SER A 164 3.17 6.04 9.63
C SER A 164 2.87 4.61 10.08
N ASP A 165 1.81 4.41 10.86
CA ASP A 165 1.36 3.08 11.30
C ASP A 165 0.99 2.18 10.13
N ALA A 166 0.25 2.73 9.15
CA ALA A 166 -0.17 1.97 7.98
C ALA A 166 1.04 1.42 7.21
N LEU A 167 2.07 2.26 6.99
CA LEU A 167 3.23 1.93 6.17
C LEU A 167 4.34 1.20 6.94
N THR A 168 4.46 1.38 8.26
CA THR A 168 5.46 0.67 9.08
C THR A 168 5.02 -0.72 9.48
N ALA A 169 3.72 -1.04 9.39
CA ALA A 169 3.19 -2.36 9.69
C ALA A 169 3.63 -3.48 8.70
N GLY A 170 4.36 -3.13 7.65
CA GLY A 170 4.99 -4.11 6.75
C GLY A 170 4.21 -4.38 5.46
N PRO A 171 4.91 -4.83 4.40
CA PRO A 171 4.28 -5.19 3.14
C PRO A 171 3.44 -6.48 3.28
N PRO A 172 2.58 -6.78 2.30
CA PRO A 172 1.89 -8.07 2.22
C PRO A 172 2.88 -9.24 2.26
N GLN A 173 2.72 -10.09 3.27
CA GLN A 173 3.62 -11.22 3.55
C GLN A 173 3.46 -12.32 2.50
N ALA A 174 4.58 -12.84 2.00
CA ALA A 174 4.55 -13.96 1.08
C ALA A 174 3.87 -15.17 1.73
N SER A 175 2.94 -15.79 1.02
CA SER A 175 2.32 -17.03 1.48
C SER A 175 3.40 -18.11 1.50
N THR A 176 3.97 -18.38 2.66
CA THR A 176 4.79 -19.57 2.86
C THR A 176 3.85 -20.74 2.68
N GLY A 177 3.97 -21.47 1.57
CA GLY A 177 3.08 -22.58 1.25
C GLY A 177 3.01 -23.53 2.44
N THR A 178 1.84 -23.64 3.06
CA THR A 178 1.53 -24.67 4.05
C THR A 178 1.75 -26.01 3.38
N THR A 179 2.92 -26.61 3.55
CA THR A 179 3.13 -28.02 3.24
C THR A 179 2.24 -28.82 4.18
N LEU A 180 1.07 -29.22 3.67
CA LEU A 180 0.16 -30.12 4.37
C LEU A 180 0.91 -31.45 4.58
N PRO A 181 1.08 -31.94 5.83
CA PRO A 181 1.68 -33.26 6.03
C PRO A 181 0.78 -34.31 5.38
N ALA A 182 1.38 -35.19 4.57
CA ALA A 182 0.69 -36.29 3.92
C ALA A 182 -0.04 -37.13 4.98
N SER A 183 -1.37 -37.18 4.89
CA SER A 183 -2.21 -37.99 5.74
C SER A 183 -1.91 -39.48 5.50
N HIS A 184 -1.22 -40.11 6.44
CA HIS A 184 -1.04 -41.56 6.46
C HIS A 184 -2.40 -42.24 6.56
N THR A 185 -2.83 -42.89 5.49
CA THR A 185 -3.97 -43.80 5.47
C THR A 185 -3.59 -45.04 6.28
N ARG A 186 -4.20 -45.22 7.45
CA ARG A 186 -4.06 -46.46 8.24
C ARG A 186 -5.00 -47.50 7.65
N LYS A 187 -4.44 -48.66 7.28
CA LYS A 187 -5.19 -49.86 6.85
C LYS A 187 -6.03 -50.42 7.98
#